data_AF-A0A957RXZ9-F1
#
_entry.id   AF-A0A957RXZ9-F1
#
_cell.length_a   1.000
_cell.length_b   1.000
_cell.length_c   1.000
_cell.angle_alpha   90.00
_cell.angle_beta   90.00
_cell.angle_gamma   90.00
#
_symmetry.space_group_name_H-M   'P 1'
#
loop_
_entity.id
_entity.type
_entity.pdbx_description
1 polymer ?
#
loop_
_entity_poly.entity_id
_entity_poly.type
_entity_poly.pdbx_seq_one_letter_code
_entity_poly.pdbx_strand_id
1 'polypeptide(L)'
;AALESADAANGEQLTVSNGCIACHSLVEGQTLVGPSWYGVGSHAENRVPGESAPFYLYQSIMEPNAHVVEGFTPDLMPKVYADTLSTAQIADIVAYLLSLQAE
;
A
#
# COMPACT_ATOMS: atom_id res chain seq x y z
N ALA A 1 12.60 6.56 -11.42
CA ALA A 1 12.84 5.42 -12.34
C ALA A 1 11.68 4.42 -12.33
N ALA A 2 11.59 3.45 -11.40
CA ALA A 2 10.53 2.43 -11.46
C ALA A 2 9.10 3.01 -11.37
N LEU A 3 8.89 3.99 -10.48
CA LEU A 3 7.60 4.68 -10.34
C LEU A 3 7.25 5.58 -11.54
N GLU A 4 8.24 6.07 -12.29
CA GLU A 4 8.01 6.93 -13.46
C GLU A 4 7.40 6.15 -14.64
N SER A 5 7.65 4.84 -14.68
CA SER A 5 7.10 3.92 -15.68
C SER A 5 5.97 3.04 -15.12
N ALA A 6 5.49 3.32 -13.90
CA ALA A 6 4.50 2.49 -13.24
C ALA A 6 3.11 2.66 -13.86
N ASP A 7 2.36 1.56 -13.92
CA ASP A 7 0.99 1.50 -14.41
C ASP A 7 0.01 1.24 -13.26
N ALA A 8 -0.75 2.27 -12.88
CA ALA A 8 -1.73 2.18 -11.81
C ALA A 8 -2.87 1.19 -12.11
N ALA A 9 -3.26 0.99 -13.37
CA ALA A 9 -4.30 0.03 -13.71
C ALA A 9 -3.82 -1.42 -13.54
N ASN A 10 -2.55 -1.68 -13.90
CA ASN A 10 -1.92 -2.96 -13.57
C ASN A 10 -1.75 -3.13 -12.06
N GLY A 11 -1.39 -2.05 -11.35
CA GLY A 11 -1.30 -2.00 -9.89
C GLY A 11 -2.58 -2.44 -9.20
N GLU A 12 -3.73 -1.90 -9.63
CA GLU A 12 -5.05 -2.30 -9.15
C GLU A 12 -5.26 -3.83 -9.30
N GLN A 13 -5.00 -4.36 -10.49
CA GLN A 13 -5.15 -5.79 -10.77
C GLN A 13 -4.19 -6.67 -9.95
N LEU A 14 -3.00 -6.19 -9.67
CA LEU A 14 -2.03 -6.84 -8.78
C LEU A 14 -2.54 -6.90 -7.34
N THR A 15 -3.20 -5.84 -6.83
CA THR A 15 -3.78 -5.87 -5.48
C THR A 15 -4.87 -6.93 -5.32
N VAL A 16 -5.65 -7.18 -6.39
CA VAL A 16 -6.67 -8.23 -6.41
C VAL A 16 -6.03 -9.62 -6.44
N SER A 17 -5.11 -9.83 -7.40
CA SER A 17 -4.48 -11.15 -7.62
C SER A 17 -3.56 -11.60 -6.48
N ASN A 18 -3.01 -10.65 -5.70
CA ASN A 18 -2.17 -10.94 -4.54
C ASN A 18 -2.94 -10.89 -3.20
N GLY A 19 -4.26 -10.76 -3.25
CA GLY A 19 -5.15 -10.89 -2.10
C GLY A 19 -5.18 -9.69 -1.15
N CYS A 20 -4.62 -8.55 -1.54
CA CYS A 20 -4.55 -7.35 -0.70
C CYS A 20 -5.96 -6.86 -0.31
N ILE A 21 -6.90 -6.91 -1.26
CA ILE A 21 -8.30 -6.47 -1.07
C ILE A 21 -9.10 -7.32 -0.07
N ALA A 22 -8.60 -8.50 0.32
CA ALA A 22 -9.23 -9.30 1.37
C ALA A 22 -8.99 -8.70 2.76
N CYS A 23 -7.93 -7.89 2.91
CA CYS A 23 -7.52 -7.27 4.16
C CYS A 23 -7.66 -5.74 4.16
N HIS A 24 -7.67 -5.10 2.99
CA HIS A 24 -7.77 -3.65 2.84
C HIS A 24 -9.02 -3.28 2.06
N SER A 25 -9.87 -2.45 2.65
CA SER A 25 -11.07 -1.92 2.00
C SER A 25 -10.79 -0.64 1.23
N LEU A 26 -11.58 -0.33 0.20
CA LEU A 26 -11.61 0.98 -0.46
C LEU A 26 -12.71 1.90 0.10
N VAL A 27 -13.51 1.42 1.05
CA VAL A 27 -14.64 2.17 1.61
C VAL A 27 -14.16 2.99 2.80
N GLU A 28 -14.56 4.27 2.84
CA GLU A 28 -14.28 5.16 3.95
C GLU A 28 -14.75 4.57 5.29
N GLY A 29 -13.89 4.62 6.30
CA GLY A 29 -14.19 4.12 7.65
C GLY A 29 -14.32 2.60 7.79
N GLN A 30 -14.29 1.83 6.69
CA GLN A 30 -14.37 0.38 6.76
C GLN A 30 -12.99 -0.24 7.05
N THR A 31 -12.78 -0.64 8.29
CA THR A 31 -11.61 -1.42 8.70
C THR A 31 -11.89 -2.91 8.56
N LEU A 32 -10.95 -3.65 7.99
CA LEU A 32 -10.97 -5.12 7.93
C LEU A 32 -9.84 -5.66 8.82
N VAL A 33 -8.96 -6.50 8.27
CA VAL A 33 -7.74 -6.95 8.94
C VAL A 33 -6.69 -5.84 8.96
N GLY A 34 -6.58 -5.09 7.86
CA GLY A 34 -5.72 -3.91 7.70
C GLY A 34 -6.51 -2.61 7.56
N PRO A 35 -5.81 -1.46 7.53
CA PRO A 35 -6.44 -0.15 7.35
C PRO A 35 -7.14 -0.04 5.99
N SER A 36 -8.18 0.79 5.93
CA SER A 36 -8.79 1.20 4.67
C SER A 36 -7.76 1.94 3.79
N TRP A 37 -7.86 1.71 2.49
CA TRP A 37 -7.15 2.43 1.44
C TRP A 37 -7.90 3.67 0.94
N TYR A 38 -9.10 3.95 1.46
CA TYR A 38 -9.77 5.22 1.16
C TYR A 38 -8.86 6.39 1.53
N GLY A 39 -8.56 7.25 0.53
CA GLY A 39 -7.67 8.39 0.69
C GLY A 39 -6.21 8.07 1.03
N VAL A 40 -5.75 6.82 0.84
CA VAL A 40 -4.43 6.38 1.32
C VAL A 40 -3.28 7.15 0.67
N GLY A 41 -3.40 7.58 -0.59
CA GLY A 41 -2.38 8.40 -1.26
C GLY A 41 -2.13 9.72 -0.51
N SER A 42 -3.21 10.34 -0.03
CA SER A 42 -3.15 11.59 0.74
C SER A 42 -2.71 11.35 2.19
N HIS A 43 -3.17 10.25 2.79
CA HIS A 43 -2.79 9.92 4.17
C HIS A 43 -1.33 9.51 4.31
N ALA A 44 -0.78 8.83 3.30
CA ALA A 44 0.59 8.30 3.29
C ALA A 44 1.65 9.39 3.51
N GLU A 45 1.44 10.61 2.99
CA GLU A 45 2.35 11.77 3.15
C GLU A 45 2.64 12.11 4.63
N ASN A 46 1.72 11.78 5.54
CA ASN A 46 1.79 12.21 6.93
C ASN A 46 1.97 11.05 7.93
N ARG A 47 2.19 9.81 7.44
CA ARG A 47 2.29 8.63 8.32
C ARG A 47 3.60 8.56 9.09
N VAL A 48 4.71 8.85 8.42
CA VAL A 48 6.04 8.80 9.01
C VAL A 48 6.75 10.12 8.73
N PRO A 49 7.11 10.89 9.78
CA PRO A 49 7.79 12.18 9.60
C PRO A 49 9.09 12.03 8.79
N GLY A 50 9.18 12.78 7.69
CA GLY A 50 10.36 12.79 6.82
C GLY A 50 10.35 11.75 5.69
N GLU A 51 9.33 10.89 5.62
CA GLU A 51 9.13 9.97 4.49
C GLU A 51 8.14 10.55 3.49
N SER A 52 8.37 10.30 2.20
CA SER A 52 7.39 10.63 1.16
C SER A 52 6.31 9.54 1.06
N ALA A 53 5.11 9.89 0.59
CA ALA A 53 4.04 8.92 0.41
C ALA A 53 4.45 7.67 -0.42
N PRO A 54 5.15 7.81 -1.58
CA PRO A 54 5.59 6.64 -2.34
C PRO A 54 6.56 5.74 -1.56
N PHE A 55 7.45 6.33 -0.77
CA PHE A 55 8.42 5.58 0.01
C PHE A 55 7.74 4.83 1.16
N TYR A 56 6.85 5.50 1.89
CA TYR A 56 6.05 4.88 2.96
C TYR A 56 5.24 3.68 2.44
N LEU A 57 4.57 3.82 1.31
CA LEU A 57 3.76 2.74 0.71
C LEU A 57 4.64 1.58 0.23
N TYR A 58 5.79 1.89 -0.39
CA TYR A 58 6.78 0.88 -0.79
C TYR A 58 7.31 0.11 0.43
N GLN A 59 7.73 0.81 1.48
CA GLN A 59 8.25 0.21 2.71
C GLN A 59 7.15 -0.60 3.41
N SER A 60 5.91 -0.14 3.42
CA SER A 60 4.77 -0.89 4.00
C SER A 60 4.56 -2.24 3.31
N ILE A 61 4.87 -2.36 2.02
CA ILE A 61 4.76 -3.62 1.27
C ILE A 61 5.99 -4.52 1.48
N MET A 62 7.18 -3.93 1.45
CA MET A 62 8.45 -4.65 1.55
C MET A 62 8.80 -5.08 2.97
N GLU A 63 8.48 -4.23 3.94
CA GLU A 63 8.80 -4.37 5.35
C GLU A 63 7.58 -4.01 6.20
N PRO A 64 6.49 -4.82 6.20
CA PRO A 64 5.20 -4.42 6.79
C PRO A 64 5.20 -4.09 8.29
N ASN A 65 6.25 -4.49 9.02
CA ASN A 65 6.41 -4.17 10.44
C ASN A 65 7.32 -2.96 10.70
N ALA A 66 7.91 -2.34 9.67
CA ALA A 66 8.75 -1.14 9.82
C ALA A 66 7.93 0.03 10.39
N HIS A 67 6.67 0.14 9.94
CA HIS A 67 5.67 1.02 10.52
C HIS A 67 4.32 0.30 10.59
N VAL A 68 3.84 0.04 11.80
CA VAL A 68 2.49 -0.49 12.03
C VAL A 68 1.57 0.67 12.40
N VAL A 69 0.53 0.88 11.60
CA VAL A 69 -0.47 1.93 11.85
C VAL A 69 -1.13 1.72 13.21
N GLU A 70 -1.30 2.80 13.97
CA GLU A 70 -1.98 2.76 15.27
C GLU A 70 -3.33 2.05 15.19
N GLY A 71 -3.58 1.14 16.13
CA GLY A 71 -4.80 0.33 16.19
C GLY A 71 -4.74 -0.99 15.40
N PHE A 72 -3.65 -1.27 14.67
CA PHE A 72 -3.45 -2.54 13.96
C PHE A 72 -2.42 -3.44 14.66
N THR A 73 -2.59 -4.75 14.50
CA THR A 73 -1.69 -5.76 15.08
C THR A 73 -0.50 -6.02 14.15
N PRO A 74 0.74 -6.05 14.66
CA PRO A 74 1.91 -6.43 13.86
C PRO A 74 1.80 -7.87 13.32
N ASP A 75 2.63 -8.20 12.34
CA ASP A 75 2.75 -9.55 11.76
C ASP A 75 1.50 -10.09 11.04
N LEU A 76 0.47 -9.27 10.82
CA LEU A 76 -0.71 -9.65 10.02
C LEU A 76 -0.51 -9.45 8.52
N MET A 77 0.17 -8.38 8.11
CA MET A 77 0.45 -8.13 6.70
C MET A 77 1.52 -9.11 6.18
N PRO A 78 1.25 -9.89 5.12
CA PRO A 78 2.18 -10.91 4.65
C PRO A 78 3.55 -10.34 4.23
N LYS A 79 4.63 -10.93 4.73
CA LYS A 79 6.02 -10.52 4.41
C LYS A 79 6.55 -11.10 3.09
N VAL A 80 5.83 -12.07 2.54
CA VAL A 80 6.19 -12.80 1.31
C VAL A 80 6.26 -11.91 0.08
N TYR A 81 5.59 -10.76 0.08
CA TYR A 81 5.54 -9.86 -1.08
C TYR A 81 6.90 -9.31 -1.48
N ALA A 82 7.83 -9.15 -0.53
CA ALA A 82 9.21 -8.75 -0.81
C ALA A 82 9.97 -9.78 -1.68
N ASP A 83 9.58 -11.05 -1.60
CA ASP A 83 10.20 -12.16 -2.33
C ASP A 83 9.42 -12.53 -3.60
N THR A 84 8.11 -12.29 -3.62
CA THR A 84 7.23 -12.76 -4.72
C THR A 84 6.87 -11.68 -5.73
N LEU A 85 6.94 -10.40 -5.36
CA LEU A 85 6.66 -9.30 -6.28
C LEU A 85 7.96 -8.68 -6.78
N SER A 86 8.05 -8.47 -8.08
CA SER A 86 9.14 -7.71 -8.66
C SER A 86 9.05 -6.22 -8.29
N THR A 87 10.17 -5.51 -8.36
CA THR A 87 10.22 -4.06 -8.14
C THR A 87 9.25 -3.29 -9.05
N ALA A 88 9.05 -3.74 -10.29
CA ALA A 88 8.11 -3.13 -11.22
C ALA A 88 6.66 -3.32 -10.76
N GLN A 89 6.29 -4.54 -10.36
CA GLN A 89 4.94 -4.81 -9.83
C GLN A 89 4.65 -4.03 -8.54
N ILE A 90 5.64 -3.89 -7.66
CA ILE A 90 5.48 -3.07 -6.45
C ILE A 90 5.31 -1.60 -6.83
N ALA A 91 6.07 -1.10 -7.81
CA ALA A 91 5.91 0.27 -8.29
C ALA A 91 4.51 0.51 -8.87
N ASP A 92 3.96 -0.44 -9.62
CA ASP A 92 2.58 -0.40 -10.13
C ASP A 92 1.55 -0.34 -8.99
N ILE A 93 1.69 -1.20 -7.97
CA ILE A 93 0.83 -1.18 -6.78
C ILE A 93 0.93 0.16 -6.05
N VAL A 94 2.14 0.66 -5.84
CA VAL A 94 2.35 1.97 -5.18
C VAL A 94 1.72 3.10 -6.01
N ALA A 95 1.85 3.08 -7.34
CA ALA A 95 1.21 4.06 -8.22
C ALA A 95 -0.32 4.01 -8.12
N TYR A 96 -0.91 2.82 -8.02
CA TYR A 96 -2.34 2.66 -7.75
C TYR A 96 -2.73 3.25 -6.40
N LEU A 97 -2.04 2.89 -5.31
CA LEU A 97 -2.35 3.40 -3.98
C LEU A 97 -2.20 4.93 -3.89
N LEU A 98 -1.22 5.51 -4.57
CA LEU A 98 -1.03 6.96 -4.65
C LEU A 98 -2.16 7.68 -5.41
N SER A 99 -2.86 7.00 -6.31
CA SER A 99 -3.99 7.61 -7.05
C SER A 99 -5.26 7.72 -6.19
N LEU A 100 -5.33 6.99 -5.07
CA LEU A 100 -6.44 6.98 -4.13
C LEU A 100 -6.35 8.18 -3.17
N GLN A 101 -6.76 9.35 -3.65
CA GLN A 101 -6.74 10.60 -2.88
C GLN A 101 -7.98 10.77 -1.99
N ALA A 102 -7.83 11.48 -0.88
CA ALA A 102 -8.97 11.93 -0.10
C ALA A 102 -9.63 13.10 -0.85
N GLU A 103 -10.96 13.10 -0.94
CA GLU A 103 -11.74 14.21 -1.49
C GLU A 103 -11.76 15.43 -0.55
#